data_AF-A0A843GSD5-F1
#
_entry.id   AF-A0A843GSD5-F1
#
_cell.length_a   1.000
_cell.length_b   1.000
_cell.length_c   1.000
_cell.angle_alpha   90.00
_cell.angle_beta   90.00
_cell.angle_gamma   90.00
#
_symmetry.space_group_name_H-M   'P 1'
#
loop_
_entity.id
_entity.type
_entity.pdbx_description
1 polymer ?
#
loop_
_entity_poly.entity_id
_entity_poly.type
_entity_poly.pdbx_seq_one_letter_code
_entity_poly.pdbx_strand_id
1 'polypeptide(L)'
;MKEKTYWKWKNTIIDFKTLSNDKNNYGGYITKKDMVFQYLGTPDEEIHEWYNGGWSSEYNEALRYAKELGLVEDYIDYEEIRFENNELKEGIKNIIFQLEHNPRENAETRDNYIIEQLKKLLESKDE
;
A
#
# COMPACT_ATOMS: atom_id res chain seq x y z
N MET A 1 -9.81 7.00 5.10
CA MET A 1 -8.77 6.14 4.52
C MET A 1 -7.71 5.89 5.58
N LYS A 2 -7.43 4.64 5.92
CA LYS A 2 -6.15 4.32 6.57
C LYS A 2 -5.11 4.49 5.46
N GLU A 3 -4.11 5.33 5.66
CA GLU A 3 -2.98 5.40 4.73
C GLU A 3 -2.41 3.98 4.58
N LYS A 4 -2.33 3.47 3.35
CA LYS A 4 -1.58 2.25 3.08
C LYS A 4 -0.11 2.59 3.31
N THR A 5 0.40 2.27 4.49
CA THR A 5 1.81 2.45 4.82
C THR A 5 2.58 1.24 4.30
N TYR A 6 3.40 1.47 3.28
CA TYR A 6 4.34 0.47 2.77
C TYR A 6 5.60 0.47 3.63
N TRP A 7 6.48 -0.50 3.40
CA TRP A 7 7.83 -0.46 3.92
C TRP A 7 8.83 -0.68 2.80
N LYS A 8 10.03 -0.16 2.97
CA LYS A 8 11.17 -0.44 2.09
C LYS A 8 12.44 -0.59 2.92
N TRP A 9 13.45 -1.24 2.36
CA TRP A 9 14.79 -1.22 2.95
C TRP A 9 15.31 0.22 3.02
N LYS A 10 15.94 0.59 4.13
CA LYS A 10 16.62 1.89 4.19
C LYS A 10 17.75 1.90 3.17
N ASN A 11 17.87 3.00 2.43
CA ASN A 11 18.91 3.21 1.42
C ASN A 11 20.29 3.53 2.04
N THR A 12 20.60 2.89 3.16
CA THR A 12 21.86 3.00 3.90
C THR A 12 22.55 1.66 3.93
N ILE A 13 23.88 1.64 4.01
CA ILE A 13 24.64 0.40 4.21
C ILE A 13 24.12 -0.30 5.47
N ILE A 14 23.49 -1.45 5.29
CA ILE A 14 23.01 -2.26 6.40
C ILE A 14 24.18 -3.09 6.92
N ASP A 15 24.59 -2.84 8.17
CA ASP A 15 25.52 -3.75 8.84
C ASP A 15 24.77 -5.00 9.29
N PHE A 16 24.78 -6.03 8.45
CA PHE A 16 24.13 -7.31 8.74
C PHE A 16 24.72 -8.06 9.94
N LYS A 17 25.80 -7.57 10.57
CA LYS A 17 26.25 -8.06 11.88
C LYS A 17 25.35 -7.65 13.04
N THR A 18 24.48 -6.66 12.82
CA THR A 18 23.43 -6.24 13.78
C THR A 18 22.30 -7.26 13.89
N LEU A 19 22.17 -8.15 12.89
CA LEU A 19 21.19 -9.23 12.91
C LEU A 19 21.67 -10.38 13.80
N SER A 20 20.81 -10.78 14.73
CA SER A 20 21.13 -11.85 15.66
C SER A 20 21.13 -13.22 14.98
N ASN A 21 22.13 -14.04 15.33
CA ASN A 21 22.17 -15.47 14.99
C ASN A 21 21.38 -16.33 16.00
N ASP A 22 20.71 -15.71 16.97
CA ASP A 22 19.80 -16.43 17.86
C ASP A 22 18.68 -17.06 17.05
N LYS A 23 18.21 -18.21 17.52
CA LYS A 23 17.05 -18.88 16.95
C LYS A 23 15.81 -18.00 17.09
N ASN A 24 14.95 -18.02 16.06
CA ASN A 24 13.65 -17.37 16.13
C ASN A 24 12.72 -18.11 17.11
N ASN A 25 11.60 -17.45 17.48
CA ASN A 25 10.63 -18.04 18.41
C ASN A 25 9.72 -19.10 17.74
N TYR A 26 9.71 -19.16 16.40
CA TYR A 26 8.90 -20.07 15.59
C TYR A 26 9.73 -21.26 15.09
N GLY A 27 9.71 -22.34 15.87
CA GLY A 27 10.29 -23.64 15.49
C GLY A 27 11.80 -23.79 15.74
N GLY A 28 12.56 -22.70 15.90
CA GLY A 28 13.97 -22.76 16.32
C GLY A 28 14.92 -23.44 15.32
N TYR A 29 14.50 -23.56 14.05
CA TYR A 29 15.28 -24.16 12.97
C TYR A 29 16.02 -23.13 12.11
N ILE A 30 15.66 -21.84 12.21
CA ILE A 30 16.30 -20.73 11.49
C ILE A 30 16.72 -19.62 12.48
N THR A 31 17.79 -18.89 12.15
CA THR A 31 18.20 -17.73 12.95
C THR A 31 17.31 -16.51 12.66
N LYS A 32 17.27 -15.52 13.55
CA LYS A 32 16.56 -14.25 13.31
C LYS A 32 17.10 -13.54 12.06
N LYS A 33 18.40 -13.65 11.82
CA LYS A 33 19.05 -13.20 10.58
C LYS A 33 18.48 -13.92 9.36
N ASP A 34 18.46 -15.25 9.36
CA ASP A 34 17.95 -16.04 8.23
C ASP A 34 16.47 -15.76 7.99
N MET A 35 15.68 -15.60 9.05
CA MET A 35 14.28 -15.22 8.99
C MET A 35 14.10 -13.87 8.27
N VAL A 36 14.90 -12.86 8.59
CA VAL A 36 14.85 -11.56 7.90
C VAL A 36 15.11 -11.72 6.40
N PHE A 37 16.17 -12.42 5.99
CA PHE A 37 16.47 -12.59 4.57
C PHE A 37 15.48 -13.50 3.84
N GLN A 38 14.99 -14.55 4.50
CA GLN A 38 14.05 -15.49 3.92
C GLN A 38 12.69 -14.83 3.64
N TYR A 39 12.22 -13.97 4.55
CA TYR A 39 10.89 -13.38 4.45
C TYR A 39 10.89 -11.97 3.83
N LEU A 40 11.96 -11.18 4.01
CA LEU A 40 12.05 -9.81 3.52
C LEU A 40 13.01 -9.64 2.33
N GLY A 41 13.73 -10.70 1.95
CA GLY A 41 14.71 -10.67 0.86
C GLY A 41 16.00 -9.94 1.23
N THR A 42 16.79 -9.63 0.20
CA THR A 42 17.95 -8.73 0.28
C THR A 42 17.58 -7.31 -0.12
N PRO A 43 18.30 -6.28 0.35
CA PRO A 43 18.13 -4.92 -0.13
C PRO A 43 18.65 -4.80 -1.57
N ASP A 44 17.86 -5.28 -2.53
CA ASP A 44 17.92 -4.79 -3.90
C ASP A 44 17.04 -3.53 -3.98
N GLU A 45 17.30 -2.63 -4.93
CA GLU A 45 16.68 -1.28 -5.03
C GLU A 45 15.14 -1.29 -5.21
N GLU A 46 14.50 -2.46 -5.14
CA GLU A 46 13.08 -2.64 -5.36
C GLU A 46 12.25 -2.33 -4.11
N ILE A 47 11.25 -1.48 -4.29
CA ILE A 47 10.15 -1.28 -3.35
C ILE A 47 9.35 -2.59 -3.35
N HIS A 48 9.44 -3.38 -2.28
CA HIS A 48 8.58 -4.54 -2.12
C HIS A 48 7.18 -4.08 -1.71
N GLU A 49 6.42 -3.77 -2.74
CA GLU A 49 5.07 -3.27 -2.68
C GLU A 49 4.07 -4.45 -2.49
N TRP A 50 3.06 -4.24 -1.63
CA TRP A 50 1.83 -5.05 -1.38
C TRP A 50 1.97 -6.22 -0.37
N TYR A 51 1.03 -6.52 0.55
CA TYR A 51 -0.43 -6.30 0.60
C TYR A 51 -1.00 -6.42 2.04
N ASN A 52 -2.22 -5.89 2.23
CA ASN A 52 -3.08 -5.98 3.42
C ASN A 52 -3.41 -7.44 3.81
N GLY A 53 -2.89 -7.92 4.94
CA GLY A 53 -3.47 -9.03 5.69
C GLY A 53 -3.23 -10.43 5.11
N GLY A 54 -2.25 -11.13 5.69
CA GLY A 54 -2.17 -12.60 5.63
C GLY A 54 -0.86 -13.19 5.13
N TRP A 55 0.29 -12.67 5.55
CA TRP A 55 1.54 -13.44 5.49
C TRP A 55 1.90 -13.92 6.88
N SER A 56 2.47 -15.12 6.95
CA SER A 56 2.51 -15.94 8.14
C SER A 56 3.07 -15.20 9.38
N SER A 57 2.80 -15.72 10.57
CA SER A 57 3.33 -15.16 11.83
C SER A 57 4.82 -14.81 11.75
N GLU A 58 5.58 -15.61 11.01
CA GLU A 58 7.02 -15.49 10.75
C GLU A 58 7.36 -14.25 9.91
N TYR A 59 6.58 -13.92 8.88
CA TYR A 59 6.79 -12.69 8.10
C TYR A 59 6.59 -11.45 8.97
N ASN A 60 5.50 -11.42 9.75
CA ASN A 60 5.21 -10.29 10.62
C ASN A 60 6.27 -10.13 11.73
N GLU A 61 6.78 -11.25 12.26
CA GLU A 61 7.88 -11.22 13.21
C GLU A 61 9.19 -10.73 12.55
N ALA A 62 9.47 -11.16 11.32
CA ALA A 62 10.62 -10.69 10.54
C ALA A 62 10.56 -9.17 10.30
N LEU A 63 9.42 -8.68 9.84
CA LEU A 63 9.21 -7.25 9.60
C LEU A 63 9.30 -6.43 10.89
N ARG A 64 8.68 -6.91 11.99
CA ARG A 64 8.77 -6.26 13.30
C ARG A 64 10.22 -6.17 13.76
N TYR A 65 10.96 -7.27 13.67
CA TYR A 65 12.37 -7.32 14.05
C TYR A 65 13.23 -6.39 13.18
N ALA A 66 13.00 -6.35 11.87
CA ALA A 66 13.69 -5.42 10.97
C ALA A 66 13.38 -3.95 11.28
N LYS A 67 12.13 -3.62 11.67
CA LYS A 67 11.74 -2.28 12.13
C LYS A 67 12.39 -1.89 13.46
N GLU A 68 12.45 -2.80 14.44
CA GLU A 68 13.12 -2.58 15.73
C GLU A 68 14.61 -2.26 15.56
N LEU A 69 15.25 -2.90 14.58
CA LEU A 69 16.65 -2.65 14.21
C LEU A 69 16.82 -1.43 13.29
N GLY A 70 15.73 -0.81 12.85
CA GLY A 70 15.75 0.35 11.96
C GLY A 70 16.30 0.06 10.56
N LEU A 71 16.20 -1.19 10.09
CA LEU A 71 16.71 -1.64 8.79
C LEU A 71 15.78 -1.30 7.62
N VAL A 72 14.50 -1.21 7.93
CA VAL A 72 13.44 -0.80 7.00
C VAL A 72 12.83 0.50 7.50
N GLU A 73 12.21 1.24 6.59
CA GLU A 73 11.45 2.44 6.89
C GLU A 73 10.06 2.37 6.27
N ASP A 74 9.12 3.04 6.92
CA ASP A 74 7.79 3.22 6.36
C ASP A 74 7.90 4.12 5.13
N TYR A 75 7.27 3.69 4.03
CA TYR A 75 7.25 4.38 2.76
C TYR A 75 5.81 4.69 2.38
N ILE A 76 5.59 5.91 1.92
CA ILE A 76 4.35 6.32 1.31
C ILE A 76 4.60 6.31 -0.19
N ASP A 77 3.86 5.49 -0.93
CA ASP A 77 3.97 5.54 -2.38
C ASP A 77 3.18 6.72 -2.95
N TYR A 78 3.88 7.82 -3.18
CA TYR A 78 3.28 9.01 -3.76
C TYR A 78 2.89 8.82 -5.23
N GLU A 79 3.47 7.85 -5.94
CA GLU A 79 3.08 7.57 -7.33
C GLU A 79 1.75 6.80 -7.40
N GLU A 80 1.50 5.79 -6.54
CA GLU A 80 0.16 5.20 -6.38
C GLU A 80 -0.87 6.26 -5.99
N ILE A 81 -0.59 7.09 -4.98
CA ILE A 81 -1.50 8.19 -4.58
C ILE A 81 -1.76 9.16 -5.74
N ARG A 82 -0.72 9.51 -6.52
CA ARG A 82 -0.87 10.39 -7.68
C ARG A 82 -1.70 9.72 -8.77
N PHE A 83 -1.48 8.44 -9.03
CA PHE A 83 -2.24 7.67 -10.00
C PHE A 83 -3.73 7.62 -9.62
N GLU A 84 -4.04 7.27 -8.37
CA GLU A 84 -5.41 7.25 -7.85
C GLU A 84 -6.10 8.61 -7.97
N ASN A 85 -5.38 9.69 -7.63
CA ASN A 85 -5.90 11.06 -7.76
C ASN A 85 -6.15 11.45 -9.23
N ASN A 86 -5.30 11.02 -10.16
CA ASN A 86 -5.48 11.28 -11.58
C ASN A 86 -6.71 10.55 -12.13
N GLU A 87 -6.92 9.28 -11.75
CA GLU A 87 -8.12 8.55 -12.14
C GLU A 87 -9.40 9.20 -11.60
N LEU A 88 -9.39 9.64 -10.33
CA LEU A 88 -10.53 10.34 -9.73
C LEU A 88 -10.84 11.64 -10.49
N LYS A 89 -9.79 12.39 -10.84
CA LYS A 89 -9.92 13.63 -11.61
C LYS A 89 -10.52 13.40 -12.99
N GLU A 90 -10.10 12.35 -13.70
CA GLU A 90 -10.68 11.99 -15.00
C GLU A 90 -12.14 11.53 -14.86
N GLY A 91 -12.47 10.75 -13.83
CA GLY A 91 -13.86 10.37 -13.53
C GLY A 91 -14.77 11.58 -13.31
N ILE A 92 -14.32 12.57 -12.52
CA ILE A 92 -15.07 13.81 -12.28
C ILE A 92 -15.23 14.62 -13.57
N LYS A 93 -14.17 14.76 -14.38
CA LYS A 93 -14.25 15.46 -15.68
C LYS A 93 -15.30 14.84 -16.59
N ASN A 94 -15.37 13.51 -16.63
CA ASN A 94 -16.38 12.79 -17.42
C ASN A 94 -17.80 13.10 -16.93
N ILE A 95 -18.03 13.15 -15.62
CA ILE A 95 -19.34 13.54 -15.06
C ILE A 95 -19.70 14.96 -15.48
N ILE A 96 -18.77 15.92 -15.37
CA ILE A 96 -18.99 17.31 -15.78
C ILE A 96 -19.34 17.37 -17.27
N PHE A 97 -18.56 16.71 -18.13
CA PHE A 97 -18.81 16.66 -19.56
C PHE A 97 -20.22 16.14 -19.88
N GLN A 98 -20.65 15.07 -19.21
CA GLN A 98 -22.01 14.52 -19.38
C GLN A 98 -23.09 15.50 -18.93
N LEU A 99 -22.88 16.26 -17.87
CA LEU A 99 -23.84 17.27 -17.41
C LEU A 99 -23.95 18.45 -18.37
N GLU A 100 -22.84 18.87 -18.98
CA GLU A 100 -22.80 19.97 -19.95
C GLU A 100 -23.48 19.59 -21.28
N HIS A 101 -23.29 18.35 -21.73
CA HIS A 101 -23.72 17.91 -23.06
C HIS A 101 -25.05 17.14 -23.05
N ASN A 102 -25.46 16.59 -21.91
CA ASN A 102 -26.73 15.88 -21.74
C ASN A 102 -27.53 16.51 -20.57
N PRO A 103 -28.05 17.74 -20.76
CA PRO A 103 -28.80 18.43 -19.72
C PRO A 103 -30.02 17.61 -19.30
N ARG A 104 -30.22 17.50 -17.99
CA ARG A 104 -31.34 16.76 -17.42
C ARG A 104 -32.60 17.62 -17.39
N GLU A 105 -33.75 16.95 -17.41
CA GLU A 105 -35.07 17.60 -17.48
C GLU A 105 -35.34 18.55 -16.31
N ASN A 106 -34.80 18.24 -15.13
CA ASN A 106 -34.95 19.06 -13.93
C ASN A 106 -33.77 18.87 -12.95
N ALA A 107 -33.73 19.72 -11.93
CA ALA A 107 -32.67 19.73 -10.92
C ALA A 107 -32.62 18.42 -10.11
N GLU A 108 -33.76 17.83 -9.76
CA GLU A 108 -33.81 16.58 -8.98
C GLU A 108 -33.20 15.41 -9.77
N THR A 109 -33.55 15.26 -11.04
CA THR A 109 -32.98 14.23 -11.93
C THR A 109 -31.48 14.44 -12.13
N ARG A 110 -31.03 15.70 -12.22
CA ARG A 110 -29.60 16.04 -12.30
C ARG A 110 -28.85 15.64 -11.03
N ASP A 111 -29.38 16.02 -9.87
CA ASP A 111 -28.72 15.81 -8.60
C ASP A 111 -28.68 14.30 -8.27
N ASN A 112 -29.75 13.55 -8.56
CA ASN A 112 -29.78 12.09 -8.46
C ASN A 112 -28.72 11.42 -9.35
N TYR A 113 -28.59 11.87 -10.60
CA TYR A 113 -27.57 11.36 -11.52
C TYR A 113 -26.16 11.61 -10.98
N ILE A 114 -25.86 12.82 -10.48
CA ILE A 114 -24.56 13.16 -9.90
C ILE A 114 -24.24 12.22 -8.74
N ILE A 115 -25.18 12.02 -7.82
CA ILE A 115 -25.02 11.15 -6.66
C ILE A 115 -24.71 9.71 -7.10
N GLU A 116 -25.44 9.17 -8.09
CA GLU A 116 -25.20 7.83 -8.60
C GLU A 116 -23.81 7.69 -9.24
N GLN A 117 -23.36 8.66 -10.04
CA GLN A 117 -22.05 8.58 -10.66
C GLN A 117 -20.91 8.70 -9.64
N LEU A 118 -21.05 9.57 -8.64
CA LEU A 118 -20.06 9.69 -7.57
C LEU A 118 -19.99 8.41 -6.72
N LYS A 119 -21.12 7.75 -6.44
CA LYS A 119 -21.13 6.45 -5.75
C LYS A 119 -20.39 5.38 -6.54
N LYS A 120 -20.65 5.26 -7.84
CA LYS A 120 -19.94 4.31 -8.71
C LYS A 120 -18.43 4.54 -8.73
N LEU A 121 -18.02 5.82 -8.78
CA LEU A 121 -16.61 6.21 -8.76
C LEU A 121 -15.91 5.85 -7.44
N LEU A 122 -16.66 5.86 -6.33
CA LEU A 122 -16.16 5.46 -5.01
C LEU A 122 -16.16 3.93 -4.83
N GLU A 123 -17.20 3.23 -5.29
CA GLU A 123 -17.31 1.77 -5.19
C GLU A 123 -16.26 1.05 -6.03
N SER A 124 -15.88 1.59 -7.20
CA SER A 124 -14.78 1.05 -8.02
C SER A 124 -13.39 1.16 -7.39
N LYS A 125 -13.28 1.72 -6.17
CA LYS A 125 -12.03 1.84 -5.42
C LYS A 125 -11.91 0.87 -4.25
N ASP A 126 -12.99 0.14 -3.93
CA ASP A 126 -13.02 -0.84 -2.82
C ASP A 126 -12.91 -2.31 -3.31
N GLU A 127 -12.81 -2.55 -4.63
CA GLU A 127 -12.55 -3.86 -5.28
C GLU A 127 -11.06 -4.07 -5.59
#